data_AF-A0A931X2R1-F1
#
_entry.id   AF-A0A931X2R1-F1
#
_cell.length_a   1.000
_cell.length_b   1.000
_cell.length_c   1.000
_cell.angle_alpha   90.00
_cell.angle_beta   90.00
_cell.angle_gamma   90.00
#
_symmetry.space_group_name_H-M   'P 1'
#
loop_
_entity.id
_entity.type
_entity.pdbx_description
1 polymer ?
#
loop_
_entity_poly.entity_id
_entity_poly.type
_entity_poly.pdbx_seq_one_letter_code
_entity_poly.pdbx_strand_id
1 'polypeptide(L)'
;MTPAPARLALTWLLLVGLAVGAFETLYLQMLRAHGRDGIRTALASMTDEPGYAAFLREVENRTEEGATIVILTPRPWGRGAYEYVYYRAVYLVDGRTILPALWIGNEPLFDNVRKADYIAAWGMPVTAPSHERVWSGAGGGLYRRIGIPQ
;
A
#
# COMPACT_ATOMS: atom_id res chain seq x y z
N MET A 1 -24.78 -42.96 10.52
CA MET A 1 -23.35 -43.31 10.56
C MET A 1 -22.58 -42.15 11.15
N THR A 2 -22.30 -42.17 12.44
CA THR A 2 -21.47 -41.18 13.14
C THR A 2 -20.01 -41.39 12.74
N PRO A 3 -19.27 -40.35 12.31
CA PRO A 3 -17.86 -40.50 11.98
C PRO A 3 -17.09 -40.96 13.22
N ALA A 4 -16.22 -41.96 13.05
CA ALA A 4 -15.39 -42.47 14.14
C ALA A 4 -14.59 -41.31 14.78
N PRO A 5 -14.46 -41.25 16.11
CA PRO A 5 -13.88 -40.11 16.84
C PRO A 5 -12.45 -39.77 16.36
N ALA A 6 -11.71 -40.78 15.88
CA ALA A 6 -10.39 -40.62 15.29
C ALA A 6 -10.37 -39.77 14.00
N ARG A 7 -11.41 -39.85 13.16
CA ARG A 7 -11.51 -39.06 11.91
C ARG A 7 -11.81 -37.60 12.21
N LEU A 8 -12.69 -37.33 13.17
CA LEU A 8 -12.97 -35.98 13.64
C LEU A 8 -11.73 -35.33 14.25
N ALA A 9 -10.99 -36.07 15.08
CA ALA A 9 -9.75 -35.57 15.69
C ALA A 9 -8.70 -35.20 14.64
N LEU A 10 -8.53 -36.03 13.59
CA LEU A 10 -7.60 -35.75 12.50
C LEU A 10 -8.02 -34.53 11.67
N THR A 11 -9.31 -34.38 11.38
CA THR A 11 -9.84 -33.21 10.66
C THR A 11 -9.61 -31.93 11.45
N TRP A 12 -9.84 -31.94 12.77
CA TRP A 12 -9.56 -30.79 13.62
C TRP A 12 -8.07 -30.45 13.68
N LEU A 13 -7.19 -31.46 13.77
CA LEU A 13 -5.74 -31.26 13.72
C LEU A 13 -5.28 -30.62 12.41
N LEU A 14 -5.83 -31.07 11.27
CA LEU A 14 -5.53 -30.49 9.96
C LEU A 14 -6.06 -29.06 9.84
N LEU A 15 -7.29 -28.80 10.29
CA LEU A 15 -7.87 -27.45 10.26
C LEU A 15 -7.11 -26.47 11.16
N VAL A 16 -6.69 -26.92 12.36
CA VAL A 16 -5.85 -26.10 13.25
C VAL A 16 -4.47 -25.89 12.63
N GLY A 17 -3.86 -26.90 12.03
CA GLY A 17 -2.58 -26.76 11.32
C GLY A 17 -2.66 -25.78 10.14
N LEU A 18 -3.76 -25.82 9.38
CA LEU A 18 -4.02 -24.90 8.28
C LEU A 18 -4.33 -23.49 8.79
N ALA A 19 -5.07 -23.36 9.89
CA ALA A 19 -5.33 -22.08 10.52
C ALA A 19 -4.05 -21.44 11.08
N VAL A 20 -3.17 -22.22 11.72
CA VAL A 20 -1.88 -21.76 12.25
C VAL A 20 -0.89 -21.46 11.12
N GLY A 21 -0.89 -22.26 10.05
CA GLY A 21 -0.02 -22.04 8.89
C GLY A 21 -0.47 -20.92 7.95
N ALA A 22 -1.79 -20.68 7.84
CA ALA A 22 -2.36 -19.56 7.10
C ALA A 22 -2.37 -18.26 7.92
N PHE A 23 -2.20 -18.35 9.24
CA PHE A 23 -1.89 -17.21 10.08
C PHE A 23 -0.46 -16.76 9.79
N GLU A 24 -0.31 -15.92 8.77
CA GLU A 24 0.95 -15.23 8.51
C GLU A 24 1.43 -14.55 9.80
N THR A 25 2.69 -14.78 10.17
CA THR A 25 3.37 -14.10 11.28
C THR A 25 3.26 -12.57 11.17
N LEU A 26 3.00 -12.05 9.97
CA LEU A 26 2.69 -10.65 9.69
C LEU A 26 1.44 -10.15 10.45
N TYR A 27 0.37 -10.95 10.56
CA TYR A 27 -0.83 -10.56 11.31
C TYR A 27 -0.58 -10.49 12.81
N LEU A 28 0.23 -11.42 13.35
CA LEU A 28 0.65 -11.38 14.75
C LEU A 28 1.64 -10.25 15.02
N GLN A 29 2.49 -9.89 14.05
CA GLN A 29 3.34 -8.70 14.13
C GLN A 29 2.50 -7.43 14.04
N MET A 30 1.47 -7.37 13.19
CA MET A 30 0.52 -6.25 13.20
C MET A 30 -0.22 -6.17 14.54
N LEU A 31 -0.73 -7.29 15.06
CA LEU A 31 -1.49 -7.32 16.32
C LEU A 31 -0.62 -7.02 17.56
N ARG A 32 0.64 -7.47 17.60
CA ARG A 32 1.58 -7.16 18.70
C ARG A 32 2.30 -5.82 18.55
N ALA A 33 2.47 -5.28 17.34
CA ALA A 33 3.23 -4.05 17.11
C ALA A 33 2.35 -2.78 17.00
N HIS A 34 1.02 -2.88 16.92
CA HIS A 34 0.16 -1.72 16.69
C HIS A 34 -0.36 -1.06 17.99
N GLY A 35 0.56 -0.45 18.73
CA GLY A 35 0.33 0.91 19.19
C GLY A 35 0.86 1.88 18.12
N ARG A 36 0.32 3.10 18.00
CA ARG A 36 0.87 4.15 17.10
C ARG A 36 2.40 4.27 17.20
N ASP A 37 2.94 3.96 18.38
CA ASP A 37 4.36 4.04 18.70
C ASP A 37 5.22 2.99 18.00
N GLY A 38 4.75 1.75 17.83
CA GLY A 38 5.53 0.69 17.17
C GLY A 38 5.74 0.96 15.68
N ILE A 39 4.70 1.44 15.00
CA ILE A 39 4.79 1.91 13.61
C ILE A 39 5.72 3.13 13.51
N ARG A 40 5.62 4.06 14.47
CA ARG A 40 6.47 5.26 14.51
C ARG A 40 7.95 4.91 14.72
N THR A 41 8.26 3.94 15.58
CA THR A 41 9.64 3.47 15.79
C THR A 41 10.19 2.73 14.57
N ALA A 42 9.38 1.88 13.92
CA ALA A 42 9.78 1.21 12.68
C ALA A 42 10.05 2.23 11.55
N LEU A 43 9.17 3.23 11.39
CA LEU A 43 9.34 4.33 10.43
C LEU A 43 10.56 5.20 10.76
N ALA A 44 10.81 5.48 12.04
CA ALA A 44 11.97 6.27 12.47
C ALA A 44 13.30 5.55 12.22
N SER A 45 13.30 4.21 12.21
CA SER A 45 14.50 3.41 11.88
C SER A 45 14.76 3.27 10.38
N MET A 46 13.77 3.60 9.54
CA MET A 46 13.92 3.60 8.10
C MET A 46 14.56 4.91 7.65
N THR A 47 15.73 4.82 7.03
CA THR A 47 16.43 5.98 6.48
C THR A 47 15.52 6.74 5.51
N ASP A 48 15.40 8.05 5.69
CA ASP A 48 14.67 8.92 4.78
C ASP A 48 15.20 8.71 3.35
N GLU A 49 14.33 8.25 2.45
CA GLU A 49 14.70 8.12 1.05
C GLU A 49 14.97 9.51 0.46
N PRO A 50 16.18 9.77 -0.07
CA PRO A 50 16.51 11.06 -0.63
C PRO A 50 15.50 11.48 -1.72
N GLY A 51 14.97 12.70 -1.60
CA GLY A 51 14.03 13.27 -2.56
C GLY A 51 12.56 12.86 -2.40
N TYR A 52 12.26 11.78 -1.68
CA TYR A 52 10.87 11.32 -1.55
C TYR A 52 9.97 12.31 -0.79
N ALA A 53 10.48 12.91 0.29
CA ALA A 53 9.75 13.95 1.02
C ALA A 53 9.51 15.20 0.16
N ALA A 54 10.47 15.58 -0.69
CA ALA A 54 10.31 16.71 -1.61
C ALA A 54 9.26 16.39 -2.70
N PHE A 55 9.27 15.16 -3.21
CA PHE A 55 8.24 14.67 -4.11
C PHE A 55 6.84 14.70 -3.48
N LEU A 56 6.68 14.24 -2.24
CA LEU A 56 5.39 14.27 -1.55
C LEU A 56 4.86 15.69 -1.32
N ARG A 57 5.74 16.66 -1.02
CA ARG A 57 5.34 18.08 -0.95
C ARG A 57 4.84 18.61 -2.30
N GLU A 58 5.49 18.23 -3.40
CA GLU A 58 5.01 18.60 -4.74
C GLU A 58 3.66 17.94 -5.06
N VAL A 59 3.45 16.69 -4.63
CA VAL A 59 2.14 16.02 -4.76
C VAL A 59 1.09 16.76 -3.94
N GLU A 60 1.38 17.12 -2.70
CA GLU A 60 0.49 17.90 -1.83
C GLU A 60 0.11 19.25 -2.45
N ASN A 61 1.10 20.01 -2.95
CA ASN A 61 0.88 21.31 -3.57
C ASN A 61 0.05 21.27 -4.87
N ARG A 62 -0.07 20.10 -5.50
CA ARG A 62 -0.67 19.94 -6.84
C ARG A 62 -1.97 19.13 -6.83
N THR A 63 -2.39 18.67 -5.65
CA THR A 63 -3.62 17.89 -5.48
C THR A 63 -4.64 18.69 -4.70
N GLU A 64 -5.91 18.49 -5.00
CA GLU A 64 -7.00 19.15 -4.29
C GLU A 64 -7.15 18.55 -2.87
N GLU A 65 -7.67 19.34 -1.94
CA GLU A 65 -8.04 18.84 -0.61
C GLU A 65 -9.20 17.84 -0.74
N GLY A 66 -9.17 16.76 0.05
CA GLY A 66 -10.13 15.67 -0.03
C GLY A 66 -9.89 14.67 -1.17
N ALA A 67 -8.93 14.93 -2.07
CA ALA A 67 -8.64 14.03 -3.19
C ALA A 67 -8.13 12.66 -2.74
N THR A 68 -8.38 11.65 -3.56
CA THR A 68 -7.84 10.31 -3.39
C THR A 68 -6.56 10.11 -4.21
N ILE A 69 -5.51 9.57 -3.59
CA ILE A 69 -4.19 9.41 -4.22
C ILE A 69 -3.70 7.98 -4.02
N VAL A 70 -3.23 7.34 -5.09
CA VAL A 70 -2.45 6.10 -4.99
C VAL A 70 -0.97 6.41 -5.19
N ILE A 71 -0.13 5.83 -4.33
CA ILE A 71 1.34 5.89 -4.48
C ILE A 71 1.84 4.60 -5.14
N LEU A 72 2.52 4.77 -6.28
CA LEU A 72 3.23 3.69 -6.98
C LEU A 72 4.73 3.90 -6.85
N THR A 73 5.45 2.81 -6.59
CA THR A 73 6.90 2.79 -6.39
C THR A 73 7.43 1.45 -6.89
N PRO A 74 8.70 1.37 -7.38
CA PRO A 74 9.30 0.09 -7.77
C PRO A 74 9.55 -0.85 -6.58
N ARG A 75 9.27 -0.39 -5.35
CA ARG A 75 9.42 -1.20 -4.14
C ARG A 75 8.26 -2.20 -4.01
N PRO A 76 8.55 -3.50 -3.90
CA PRO A 76 7.51 -4.50 -3.68
C PRO A 76 6.86 -4.31 -2.30
N TRP A 77 5.63 -4.79 -2.17
CA TRP A 77 5.00 -4.94 -0.87
C TRP A 77 5.76 -5.98 -0.02
N GLY A 78 5.92 -5.71 1.27
CA GLY A 78 6.65 -6.57 2.19
C GLY A 78 8.09 -6.14 2.47
N ARG A 79 8.66 -6.67 3.56
CA ARG A 79 9.99 -6.32 4.10
C ARG A 79 10.15 -4.82 4.45
N GLY A 80 9.05 -4.08 4.63
CA GLY A 80 9.06 -2.69 5.06
C GLY A 80 9.33 -1.66 3.96
N ALA A 81 9.38 -2.07 2.69
CA ALA A 81 9.79 -1.20 1.59
C ALA A 81 8.64 -0.32 1.06
N TYR A 82 7.51 -0.94 0.68
CA TYR A 82 6.30 -0.20 0.26
C TYR A 82 5.59 0.43 1.46
N GLU A 83 5.59 -0.24 2.61
CA GLU A 83 4.94 0.21 3.83
C GLU A 83 5.49 1.57 4.28
N TYR A 84 6.82 1.73 4.22
CA TYR A 84 7.48 3.02 4.48
C TYR A 84 6.91 4.13 3.60
N VAL A 85 6.87 3.90 2.29
CA VAL A 85 6.42 4.85 1.27
C VAL A 85 4.96 5.23 1.53
N TYR A 86 4.10 4.23 1.70
CA TYR A 86 2.69 4.42 2.00
C TYR A 86 2.46 5.24 3.28
N TYR A 87 3.05 4.84 4.41
CA TYR A 87 2.84 5.53 5.68
C TYR A 87 3.40 6.95 5.65
N ARG A 88 4.55 7.16 5.01
CA ARG A 88 5.15 8.50 4.88
C ARG A 88 4.28 9.41 4.02
N ALA A 89 3.64 8.90 2.97
CA ALA A 89 2.66 9.65 2.19
C ALA A 89 1.42 10.03 3.01
N VAL A 90 0.90 9.11 3.84
CA VAL A 90 -0.24 9.37 4.74
C VAL A 90 0.03 10.56 5.68
N TYR A 91 1.27 10.73 6.14
CA TYR A 91 1.62 11.84 7.05
C TYR A 91 2.00 13.15 6.35
N LEU A 92 2.55 13.09 5.13
CA LEU A 92 3.08 14.29 4.45
C LEU A 92 2.14 14.88 3.42
N VAL A 93 1.11 14.16 2.99
CA VAL A 93 0.11 14.65 2.04
C VAL A 93 -1.21 14.81 2.80
N ASP A 94 -1.21 15.76 3.74
CA ASP A 94 -2.32 15.95 4.67
C ASP A 94 -3.59 16.41 3.95
N GLY A 95 -4.75 16.11 4.52
CA GLY A 95 -6.06 16.43 3.93
C GLY A 95 -6.43 15.62 2.68
N ARG A 96 -5.63 14.62 2.27
CA ARG A 96 -5.93 13.72 1.15
C ARG A 96 -6.02 12.28 1.62
N THR A 97 -6.78 11.46 0.90
CA THR A 97 -6.91 10.04 1.21
C THR A 97 -5.90 9.23 0.40
N ILE A 98 -4.89 8.66 1.07
CA ILE A 98 -3.95 7.75 0.41
C ILE A 98 -4.58 6.36 0.32
N LEU A 99 -4.85 5.90 -0.90
CA LEU A 99 -5.29 4.54 -1.17
C LEU A 99 -4.06 3.64 -1.33
N PRO A 100 -4.02 2.48 -0.66
CA PRO A 100 -2.91 1.55 -0.84
C PRO A 100 -2.96 0.96 -2.25
N ALA A 101 -1.82 0.93 -2.92
CA ALA A 101 -1.62 0.02 -4.04
C ALA A 101 -1.50 -1.38 -3.43
N LEU A 102 -2.58 -2.15 -3.51
CA LEU A 102 -2.56 -3.55 -3.11
C LEU A 102 -1.73 -4.31 -4.14
N TRP A 103 -1.02 -5.36 -3.73
CA TRP A 103 -0.26 -6.21 -4.64
C TRP A 103 -0.73 -7.66 -4.47
N ILE A 104 -0.95 -8.37 -5.58
CA ILE A 104 -1.07 -9.84 -5.58
C ILE A 104 0.21 -10.38 -6.20
N GLY A 105 1.06 -11.01 -5.38
CA GLY A 105 2.41 -11.40 -5.82
C GLY A 105 3.24 -10.18 -6.20
N ASN A 106 3.65 -10.10 -7.47
CA ASN A 106 4.46 -9.01 -8.02
C ASN A 106 3.67 -8.01 -8.88
N GLU A 107 2.33 -8.09 -8.90
CA GLU A 107 1.49 -7.17 -9.68
C GLU A 107 0.60 -6.31 -8.77
N PRO A 108 0.47 -5.00 -9.04
CA PRO A 108 -0.43 -4.15 -8.29
C PRO A 108 -1.89 -4.46 -8.69
N LEU A 109 -2.76 -4.63 -7.71
CA LEU A 109 -4.20 -4.66 -7.90
C LEU A 109 -4.66 -3.27 -8.35
N PHE A 110 -5.01 -3.16 -9.63
CA PHE A 110 -5.30 -1.87 -10.27
C PHE A 110 -6.63 -1.22 -9.84
N ASP A 111 -7.40 -1.83 -8.93
CA ASP A 111 -8.70 -1.28 -8.55
C ASP A 111 -8.60 0.05 -7.82
N ASN A 112 -7.67 0.18 -6.87
CA ASN A 112 -7.42 1.46 -6.21
C ASN A 112 -6.76 2.46 -7.17
N VAL A 113 -5.87 2.00 -8.06
CA VAL A 113 -5.25 2.83 -9.09
C VAL A 113 -6.31 3.45 -10.01
N ARG A 114 -7.32 2.66 -10.42
CA ARG A 114 -8.43 3.14 -11.24
C ARG A 114 -9.40 4.04 -10.48
N LYS A 115 -9.52 3.86 -9.16
CA LYS A 115 -10.42 4.62 -8.25
C LYS A 115 -9.80 5.87 -7.64
N ALA A 116 -8.50 6.10 -7.78
CA ALA A 116 -7.85 7.33 -7.34
C ALA A 116 -8.12 8.51 -8.26
N ASP A 117 -8.21 9.72 -7.72
CA ASP A 117 -8.23 10.96 -8.49
C ASP A 117 -6.84 11.26 -9.05
N TYR A 118 -5.81 10.84 -8.31
CA TYR A 118 -4.41 11.00 -8.69
C TYR A 118 -3.59 9.72 -8.49
N ILE A 119 -2.63 9.52 -9.38
CA ILE A 119 -1.55 8.55 -9.22
C ILE A 119 -0.26 9.33 -9.01
N ALA A 120 0.41 9.09 -7.88
CA ALA A 120 1.73 9.62 -7.58
C ALA A 120 2.76 8.49 -7.75
N ALA A 121 3.52 8.54 -8.84
CA ALA A 121 4.52 7.54 -9.19
C ALA A 121 5.92 8.02 -8.80
N TRP A 122 6.57 7.31 -7.88
CA TRP A 122 7.92 7.60 -7.40
C TRP A 122 8.93 6.63 -7.99
N GLY A 123 10.01 7.14 -8.62
CA GLY A 123 11.10 6.31 -9.13
C GLY A 123 10.72 5.32 -10.25
N MET A 124 9.53 5.45 -10.83
CA MET A 124 9.07 4.60 -11.93
C MET A 124 8.18 5.37 -12.91
N PRO A 125 8.26 5.07 -14.22
CA PRO A 125 7.25 5.50 -15.17
C PRO A 125 5.95 4.74 -14.92
N VAL A 126 4.82 5.39 -15.19
CA VAL A 126 3.49 4.77 -15.15
C VAL A 126 2.78 5.05 -16.45
N THR A 127 2.14 4.02 -16.98
CA THR A 127 1.20 4.12 -18.09
C THR A 127 -0.17 3.71 -17.56
N ALA A 128 -1.08 4.67 -17.43
CA ALA A 128 -2.43 4.45 -16.94
C ALA A 128 -3.42 5.06 -17.95
N PRO A 129 -4.14 4.25 -18.74
CA PRO A 129 -5.04 4.78 -19.78
C PRO A 129 -6.14 5.70 -19.27
N SER A 130 -6.50 5.60 -17.99
CA SER A 130 -7.49 6.46 -17.33
C SER A 130 -6.89 7.69 -16.66
N HIS A 131 -5.58 7.92 -16.76
CA HIS A 131 -4.92 9.05 -16.12
C HIS A 131 -3.91 9.72 -17.06
N GLU A 132 -3.95 11.05 -17.13
CA GLU A 132 -2.96 11.83 -17.87
C GLU A 132 -1.87 12.35 -16.92
N ARG A 133 -0.64 12.45 -17.40
CA ARG A 133 0.45 13.04 -16.61
C ARG A 133 0.25 14.55 -16.53
N VAL A 134 0.10 15.08 -15.32
CA VAL A 134 -0.04 16.52 -15.06
C VAL A 134 1.24 17.15 -14.53
N TRP A 135 2.17 16.34 -14.02
CA TRP A 135 3.47 16.83 -13.54
C TRP A 135 4.53 15.73 -13.54
N SER A 136 5.79 16.16 -13.67
CA SER A 136 6.98 15.34 -13.43
C SER A 136 8.08 16.17 -12.79
N GLY A 137 8.74 15.62 -11.78
CA GLY A 137 9.81 16.31 -11.06
C GLY A 137 10.19 15.57 -9.79
N ALA A 138 11.22 16.06 -9.12
CA ALA A 138 11.75 15.53 -7.86
C ALA A 138 12.13 14.04 -7.84
N GLY A 139 12.09 13.30 -8.95
CA GLY A 139 12.31 11.84 -9.03
C GLY A 139 11.04 11.02 -9.32
N GLY A 140 9.91 11.67 -9.59
CA GLY A 140 8.64 11.00 -9.89
C GLY A 140 7.73 11.79 -10.83
N GLY A 141 6.47 11.36 -10.91
CA GLY A 141 5.42 12.02 -11.67
C GLY A 141 4.05 11.91 -11.01
N LEU A 142 3.20 12.88 -11.30
CA LEU A 142 1.81 12.94 -10.87
C LEU A 142 0.90 12.82 -12.09
N TYR A 143 -0.11 11.97 -11.98
CA TYR A 143 -1.09 11.73 -13.03
C TYR A 143 -2.47 12.00 -12.46
N ARG A 144 -3.30 12.74 -13.20
CA ARG A 144 -4.68 13.04 -12.83
C ARG A 144 -5.60 12.15 -13.63
N ARG A 145 -6.68 11.67 -13.01
CA ARG A 145 -7.70 10.93 -13.74
C ARG A 145 -8.29 11.79 -14.85
N ILE A 146 -8.30 11.25 -16.06
CA ILE A 146 -9.12 11.75 -17.16
C ILE A 146 -10.50 11.09 -17.03
N GLY A 147 -11.55 11.89 -16.95
CA GLY A 147 -12.91 11.38 -16.96
C GLY A 147 -13.09 10.42 -18.15
N ILE A 148 -13.67 9.25 -17.92
CA ILE A 148 -13.92 8.28 -18.98
C ILE A 148 -14.79 9.00 -20.04
N PRO A 149 -14.40 9.04 -21.34
CA PRO A 149 -15.35 9.43 -22.36
C PRO A 149 -16.49 8.41 -22.31
N GLN A 150 -17.69 8.90 -22.02
CA GLN A 150 -18.94 8.12 -22.05
C GLN A 150 -19.08 7.41 -23.40
#